data_AF-A0A957KB69-F1
#
_entry.id   AF-A0A957KB69-F1
#
_cell.length_a   1.000
_cell.length_b   1.000
_cell.length_c   1.000
_cell.angle_alpha   90.00
_cell.angle_beta   90.00
_cell.angle_gamma   90.00
#
_symmetry.space_group_name_H-M   'P 1'
#
loop_
_entity.id
_entity.type
_entity.pdbx_description
1 polymer ?
#
loop_
_entity_poly.entity_id
_entity_poly.type
_entity_poly.pdbx_seq_one_letter_code
_entity_poly.pdbx_strand_id
1 'polypeptide(L)'
;MIELELTEAEQGMLSGADGPAVQMAMRILVTMARVYGAPRLLTISSAHIDGCLYHGQSGLDFAERLVAGGAQVRVPTTLNVGAV
;
A
#
# COMPACT_ATOMS: atom_id res chain seq x y z
N MET A 1 19.06 -6.04 15.44
CA MET A 1 17.85 -5.68 14.67
C MET A 1 17.84 -6.54 13.43
N ILE A 2 16.71 -7.13 13.09
CA ILE A 2 16.54 -7.85 11.82
C ILE A 2 16.42 -6.80 10.72
N GLU A 3 17.24 -6.90 9.68
CA GLU A 3 17.18 -6.00 8.53
C GLU A 3 16.09 -6.48 7.56
N LEU A 4 15.32 -5.54 7.01
CA LEU A 4 14.28 -5.85 6.03
C LEU A 4 14.91 -6.07 4.66
N GLU A 5 14.81 -7.29 4.15
CA GLU A 5 15.20 -7.64 2.80
C GLU A 5 14.06 -7.36 1.82
N LEU A 6 14.38 -6.62 0.75
CA LEU A 6 13.47 -6.33 -0.35
C LEU A 6 14.02 -6.93 -1.64
N THR A 7 13.15 -7.50 -2.45
CA THR A 7 13.44 -7.95 -3.82
C THR A 7 13.77 -6.75 -4.73
N GLU A 8 14.39 -7.01 -5.89
CA GLU A 8 14.66 -5.96 -6.89
C GLU A 8 13.38 -5.22 -7.33
N ALA A 9 12.28 -5.96 -7.47
CA ALA A 9 10.98 -5.38 -7.82
C ALA A 9 10.48 -4.43 -6.71
N GLU A 10 10.56 -4.83 -5.45
CA GLU A 10 10.15 -4.01 -4.31
C GLU A 10 11.05 -2.76 -4.14
N GLN A 11 12.36 -2.89 -4.41
CA GLN A 11 13.28 -1.76 -4.46
C GLN A 11 12.96 -0.81 -5.61
N GLY A 12 12.59 -1.34 -6.78
CA GLY A 12 12.10 -0.56 -7.92
C GLY A 12 10.83 0.22 -7.56
N MET A 13 9.86 -0.43 -6.94
CA MET A 13 8.63 0.21 -6.48
C MET A 13 8.92 1.30 -5.42
N LEU A 14 9.84 1.05 -4.48
CA LEU A 14 10.25 2.02 -3.46
C LEU A 14 11.01 3.22 -4.06
N SER A 15 11.80 3.01 -5.10
CA SER A 15 12.53 4.08 -5.81
C SER A 15 11.63 4.87 -6.78
N GLY A 16 10.43 4.37 -7.07
CA GLY A 16 9.40 5.05 -7.86
C GLY A 16 9.33 4.62 -9.32
N ALA A 17 9.93 3.50 -9.70
CA ALA A 17 9.86 2.94 -11.06
C ALA A 17 8.41 2.70 -11.53
N ASP A 18 7.50 2.42 -10.59
CA ASP A 18 6.09 2.11 -10.84
C ASP A 18 5.16 3.31 -10.62
N GLY A 19 5.73 4.52 -10.53
CA GLY A 19 4.99 5.76 -10.35
C GLY A 19 4.76 6.18 -8.89
N PRO A 20 4.26 7.41 -8.69
CA PRO A 20 4.27 8.07 -7.38
C PRO A 20 3.31 7.44 -6.37
N ALA A 21 2.17 6.89 -6.80
CA ALA A 21 1.24 6.22 -5.91
C ALA A 21 1.83 4.92 -5.34
N VAL A 22 2.46 4.10 -6.20
CA VAL A 22 3.12 2.86 -5.78
C VAL A 22 4.30 3.16 -4.86
N GLN A 23 5.08 4.19 -5.16
CA GLN A 23 6.15 4.66 -4.30
C GLN A 23 5.64 5.03 -2.89
N MET A 24 4.54 5.79 -2.82
CA MET A 24 3.92 6.16 -1.55
C MET A 24 3.46 4.93 -0.77
N ALA A 25 2.78 3.98 -1.42
CA ALA A 25 2.33 2.74 -0.80
C ALA A 25 3.51 1.91 -0.27
N MET A 26 4.58 1.75 -1.06
CA MET A 26 5.78 1.02 -0.63
C MET A 26 6.51 1.69 0.53
N ARG A 27 6.56 3.03 0.57
CA ARG A 27 7.13 3.75 1.72
C ARG A 27 6.37 3.44 3.01
N ILE A 28 5.04 3.36 2.94
CA ILE A 28 4.19 2.97 4.09
C ILE A 28 4.50 1.53 4.51
N LEU A 29 4.50 0.58 3.56
CA LEU A 29 4.77 -0.84 3.84
C LEU A 29 6.15 -1.06 4.47
N VAL A 30 7.21 -0.46 3.90
CA VAL A 30 8.59 -0.57 4.40
C VAL A 30 8.71 0.03 5.81
N THR A 31 8.04 1.16 6.06
CA THR A 31 8.04 1.78 7.39
C THR A 31 7.38 0.85 8.41
N MET A 32 6.21 0.30 8.10
CA MET A 32 5.51 -0.63 8.99
C MET A 32 6.28 -1.94 9.19
N ALA A 33 6.87 -2.50 8.13
CA ALA A 33 7.69 -3.71 8.22
C ALA A 33 8.87 -3.52 9.18
N ARG A 34 9.55 -2.36 9.14
CA ARG A 34 10.61 -2.02 10.08
C ARG A 34 10.10 -1.88 11.51
N VAL A 35 8.96 -1.23 11.72
CA VAL A 35 8.31 -1.11 13.05
C VAL A 35 8.00 -2.48 13.64
N TYR A 36 7.53 -3.42 12.82
CA TYR A 36 7.22 -4.79 13.24
C TYR A 36 8.44 -5.72 13.28
N GLY A 37 9.63 -5.28 12.85
CA GLY A 37 10.82 -6.13 12.75
C GLY A 37 10.67 -7.27 11.74
N ALA A 38 9.87 -7.07 10.69
CA ALA A 38 9.65 -8.06 9.65
C ALA A 38 10.93 -8.23 8.79
N PRO A 39 11.39 -9.47 8.54
CA PRO A 39 12.59 -9.72 7.74
C PRO A 39 12.37 -9.53 6.24
N ARG A 40 11.13 -9.67 5.77
CA ARG A 40 10.76 -9.57 4.35
C ARG A 40 9.27 -9.30 4.21
N LEU A 41 8.86 -8.81 3.04
CA LEU A 41 7.45 -8.74 2.66
C LEU A 41 6.94 -10.09 2.14
N LEU A 42 5.62 -10.25 2.12
CA LEU A 42 4.94 -11.43 1.58
C LEU A 42 4.07 -11.01 0.40
N THR A 43 4.23 -11.69 -0.73
CA THR A 43 3.33 -11.55 -1.87
C THR A 43 1.98 -12.15 -1.52
N ILE A 44 0.92 -11.39 -1.79
CA ILE A 44 -0.47 -11.83 -1.64
C ILE A 44 -1.08 -12.12 -3.02
N SER A 45 -2.07 -13.00 -3.06
CA SER A 45 -2.83 -13.31 -4.28
C SER A 45 -4.17 -12.57 -4.38
N SER A 46 -4.68 -12.06 -3.25
CA SER A 46 -5.92 -11.29 -3.17
C SER A 46 -5.92 -10.41 -1.91
N ALA A 47 -6.81 -9.41 -1.90
CA ALA A 47 -7.02 -8.54 -0.74
C ALA A 47 -8.52 -8.32 -0.48
N HIS A 48 -8.88 -8.18 0.79
CA HIS A 48 -10.16 -7.63 1.22
C HIS A 48 -9.88 -6.38 2.04
N ILE A 49 -10.42 -5.24 1.64
CA ILE A 49 -10.28 -3.99 2.36
C ILE A 49 -11.53 -3.79 3.20
N ASP A 50 -11.36 -3.80 4.51
CA ASP A 50 -12.39 -3.46 5.48
C ASP A 50 -12.28 -1.97 5.87
N GLY A 51 -13.41 -1.37 6.24
CA GLY A 51 -13.46 0.05 6.59
C GLY A 51 -13.32 1.00 5.40
N CYS A 52 -13.73 0.60 4.20
CA CYS A 52 -13.84 1.51 3.04
C CYS A 52 -15.05 2.45 3.17
N LEU A 53 -15.03 3.31 4.18
CA LEU A 53 -16.06 4.27 4.53
C LEU A 53 -15.46 5.67 4.64
N TYR A 54 -16.32 6.69 4.63
CA TYR A 54 -15.89 8.04 4.93
C TYR A 54 -15.55 8.18 6.42
N HIS A 55 -14.26 8.22 6.73
CA HIS A 55 -13.72 8.41 8.08
C HIS A 55 -13.22 9.85 8.32
N GLY A 56 -13.71 10.82 7.53
CA GLY A 56 -13.26 12.21 7.55
C GLY A 56 -12.28 12.58 6.42
N GLN A 57 -11.91 13.86 6.37
CA GLN A 57 -11.15 14.45 5.26
C GLN A 57 -9.81 13.74 5.01
N SER A 58 -9.10 13.31 6.06
CA SER A 58 -7.79 12.66 5.91
C SER A 58 -7.85 11.34 5.13
N GLY A 59 -8.91 10.56 5.32
CA GLY A 59 -9.14 9.32 4.57
C GLY A 59 -9.45 9.60 3.10
N LEU A 60 -10.23 10.65 2.84
CA LEU A 60 -10.52 11.11 1.49
C LEU A 60 -9.24 11.62 0.79
N ASP A 61 -8.47 12.50 1.43
CA ASP A 61 -7.21 13.04 0.91
C ASP A 61 -6.23 11.92 0.56
N PHE A 62 -6.16 10.88 1.40
CA PHE A 62 -5.33 9.70 1.14
C PHE A 62 -5.76 8.97 -0.13
N ALA A 63 -7.05 8.70 -0.29
CA ALA A 63 -7.60 8.03 -1.46
C ALA A 63 -7.42 8.89 -2.74
N GLU A 64 -7.73 10.17 -2.67
CA GLU A 64 -7.59 11.11 -3.78
C GLU A 64 -6.13 11.25 -4.23
N ARG A 65 -5.18 11.27 -3.28
CA ARG A 65 -3.75 11.33 -3.60
C ARG A 65 -3.26 10.07 -4.31
N LEU A 66 -3.76 8.89 -3.93
CA LEU A 66 -3.48 7.65 -4.65
C LEU A 66 -4.03 7.70 -6.08
N VAL A 67 -5.29 8.14 -6.24
CA VAL A 67 -5.93 8.28 -7.57
C VAL A 67 -5.19 9.28 -8.45
N ALA A 68 -4.85 10.47 -7.93
CA ALA A 68 -4.08 11.48 -8.64
C ALA A 68 -2.68 10.99 -9.03
N GLY A 69 -2.10 10.09 -8.25
CA GLY A 69 -0.83 9.42 -8.55
C GLY A 69 -0.94 8.22 -9.50
N GLY A 70 -2.12 7.94 -10.06
CA GLY A 70 -2.36 6.86 -11.01
C GLY A 70 -2.49 5.46 -10.40
N ALA A 71 -2.86 5.36 -9.12
CA ALA A 71 -2.97 4.06 -8.44
C ALA A 71 -4.01 3.13 -9.10
N GLN A 72 -3.67 1.85 -9.15
CA GLN A 72 -4.60 0.76 -9.44
C GLN A 72 -4.34 -0.40 -8.47
N VAL A 73 -5.38 -1.20 -8.20
CA VAL A 73 -5.21 -2.45 -7.47
C VAL A 73 -4.43 -3.45 -8.31
N ARG A 74 -3.46 -4.14 -7.70
CA ARG A 74 -2.55 -5.11 -8.39
C ARG A 74 -3.00 -6.56 -8.27
N VAL A 75 -3.92 -6.86 -7.35
CA VAL A 75 -4.50 -8.19 -7.11
C VAL A 75 -6.02 -8.06 -7.04
N PRO A 76 -6.78 -9.15 -7.29
CA PRO A 76 -8.21 -9.17 -7.03
C PRO A 76 -8.51 -8.63 -5.63
N THR A 77 -9.24 -7.51 -5.59
CA THR A 77 -9.50 -6.75 -4.36
C THR A 77 -11.00 -6.61 -4.18
N THR A 78 -11.47 -6.95 -2.99
CA THR A 78 -12.86 -6.77 -2.58
C THR A 78 -12.94 -5.74 -1.45
N LEU A 79 -14.12 -5.15 -1.26
CA LEU A 79 -14.38 -4.21 -0.18
C LEU A 79 -15.47 -4.78 0.72
N ASN A 80 -15.47 -4.43 2.01
CA ASN A 80 -16.65 -4.63 2.86
C ASN A 80 -17.81 -3.73 2.38
N VAL A 81 -19.03 -3.91 2.92
CA VAL A 81 -20.16 -3.05 2.57
C VAL A 81 -19.81 -1.59 2.87
N GLY A 82 -19.75 -0.78 1.82
CA GLY A 82 -19.76 0.67 1.94
C GLY A 82 -21.13 1.09 2.46
N ALA A 83 -21.20 1.59 3.69
CA ALA A 83 -22.34 2.39 4.10
C ALA A 83 -22.29 3.66 3.25
N VAL A 84 -23.23 3.77 2.31
CA VAL A 84 -23.54 5.01 1.60
C VAL A 84 -24.24 5.96 2.56
#